data_AF-A0AB39VDJ8-F1
#
_entry.id   AF-A0AB39VDJ8-F1
#
_cell.length_a   1.000
_cell.length_b   1.000
_cell.length_c   1.000
_cell.angle_alpha   90.00
_cell.angle_beta   90.00
_cell.angle_gamma   90.00
#
_symmetry.space_group_name_H-M   'P 1'
#
loop_
_entity.id
_entity.type
_entity.pdbx_description
1 polymer ?
#
loop_
_entity_poly.entity_id
_entity_poly.type
_entity_poly.pdbx_seq_one_letter_code
_entity_poly.pdbx_strand_id
1 'polypeptide(L)'
;MKKRMDTKKLEPAIKKNWNNVENLHPVIIDAFSKNLYNEVKEAVFRFYAKDHNFERKLNLLGTFYIKTGTPEQAIELYERNLNSENMTESLCISYAEALEMEEKYSEAEKSIWMH
;
A
#
# COMPACT_ATOMS: atom_id res chain seq x y z
N MET A 1 -6.16 12.26 28.50
CA MET A 1 -7.04 11.76 27.41
C MET A 1 -6.97 12.72 26.23
N LYS A 2 -6.26 12.38 25.15
CA LYS A 2 -6.24 13.20 23.92
C LYS A 2 -7.47 12.84 23.06
N LYS A 3 -8.30 13.85 22.77
CA LYS A 3 -9.55 13.75 22.00
C LYS A 3 -9.28 13.16 20.60
N ARG A 4 -9.94 12.04 20.27
CA ARG A 4 -10.08 11.50 18.90
C ARG A 4 -11.01 12.40 18.08
N MET A 5 -10.59 13.62 17.74
CA MET A 5 -11.38 14.54 16.91
C MET A 5 -11.11 14.37 15.41
N ASP A 6 -10.10 13.58 15.02
CA ASP A 6 -9.68 13.46 13.62
C ASP A 6 -10.38 12.32 12.85
N THR A 7 -10.93 11.32 13.56
CA THR A 7 -11.56 10.14 12.95
C THR A 7 -12.81 10.48 12.12
N LYS A 8 -13.47 11.62 12.37
CA LYS A 8 -14.71 12.01 11.68
C LYS A 8 -14.51 12.71 10.33
N LYS A 9 -13.27 13.06 9.92
CA LYS A 9 -13.05 13.82 8.67
C LYS A 9 -12.93 12.93 7.41
N LEU A 10 -12.38 11.72 7.53
CA LEU A 10 -12.11 10.86 6.37
C LEU A 10 -13.32 10.00 5.97
N GLU A 11 -14.09 9.49 6.93
CA GLU A 11 -15.22 8.57 6.67
C GLU A 11 -16.22 9.12 5.64
N PRO A 12 -16.67 10.40 5.69
CA PRO A 12 -17.56 10.94 4.66
C PRO A 12 -16.92 10.95 3.27
N ALA A 13 -15.63 11.27 3.17
CA ALA A 13 -14.89 11.30 1.91
C ALA A 13 -14.70 9.89 1.33
N ILE A 14 -14.41 8.90 2.18
CA ILE A 14 -14.30 7.48 1.79
C ILE A 14 -15.66 7.00 1.27
N LYS A 15 -16.75 7.22 2.01
CA LYS A 15 -18.10 6.80 1.63
C LYS A 15 -18.54 7.42 0.30
N LYS A 16 -18.27 8.72 0.10
CA LYS A 16 -18.56 9.42 -1.16
C LYS A 16 -17.84 8.80 -2.36
N ASN A 17 -16.63 8.30 -2.18
CA ASN A 17 -15.76 7.81 -3.25
C ASN A 17 -15.63 6.28 -3.28
N TRP A 18 -16.43 5.53 -2.53
CA TRP A 18 -16.28 4.08 -2.31
C TRP A 18 -16.22 3.22 -3.59
N ASN A 19 -16.87 3.69 -4.66
CA ASN A 19 -16.92 3.01 -5.96
C ASN A 19 -16.12 3.74 -7.05
N ASN A 20 -15.44 4.83 -6.73
CA ASN A 20 -14.63 5.60 -7.66
C ASN A 20 -13.16 5.55 -7.20
N VAL A 21 -12.40 4.60 -7.74
CA VAL A 21 -11.00 4.40 -7.35
C VAL A 21 -10.12 5.62 -7.65
N GLU A 22 -10.37 6.36 -8.73
CA GLU A 22 -9.63 7.59 -9.05
C GLU A 22 -9.77 8.65 -7.96
N ASN A 23 -10.97 8.80 -7.40
CA ASN A 23 -11.22 9.75 -6.31
C ASN A 23 -10.92 9.16 -4.92
N LEU A 24 -10.92 7.84 -4.78
CA LEU A 24 -10.58 7.17 -3.52
C LEU A 24 -9.07 7.18 -3.27
N HIS A 25 -8.26 7.04 -4.33
CA HIS A 25 -6.80 7.06 -4.27
C HIS A 25 -6.24 8.27 -3.49
N PRO A 26 -6.53 9.54 -3.86
CA PRO A 26 -5.98 10.69 -3.14
C PRO A 26 -6.45 10.78 -1.69
N VAL A 27 -7.63 10.25 -1.35
CA VAL A 27 -8.09 10.19 0.06
C VAL A 27 -7.23 9.23 0.88
N ILE A 28 -6.85 8.08 0.31
CA ILE A 28 -5.96 7.12 0.96
C ILE A 28 -4.55 7.69 1.11
N ILE A 29 -4.01 8.30 0.04
CA ILE A 29 -2.66 8.90 0.07
C ILE A 29 -2.58 10.05 1.08
N ASP A 30 -3.60 10.91 1.15
CA ASP A 30 -3.67 11.97 2.17
C ASP A 30 -3.69 11.39 3.59
N ALA A 31 -4.41 10.27 3.81
CA ALA A 31 -4.42 9.58 5.10
C ALA A 31 -3.05 8.97 5.44
N PHE A 32 -2.37 8.35 4.47
CA PHE A 32 -1.01 7.82 4.67
C PHE A 32 -0.03 8.94 5.05
N SER A 33 -0.12 10.11 4.41
CA SER A 33 0.74 11.26 4.75
C SER A 33 0.56 11.76 6.19
N LYS A 34 -0.57 11.42 6.81
CA LYS A 34 -0.93 11.77 8.20
C LYS A 34 -0.80 10.59 9.16
N ASN A 35 -0.26 9.45 8.71
CA ASN A 35 -0.16 8.20 9.46
C ASN A 35 -1.52 7.66 9.96
N LEU A 36 -2.61 7.94 9.24
CA LEU A 36 -3.98 7.51 9.56
C LEU A 36 -4.32 6.17 8.88
N TYR A 37 -3.45 5.17 9.03
CA TYR A 37 -3.57 3.88 8.33
C TYR A 37 -4.80 3.08 8.77
N ASN A 38 -5.11 3.07 10.07
CA ASN A 38 -6.24 2.33 10.63
C ASN A 38 -7.58 2.83 10.09
N GLU A 39 -7.69 4.14 9.84
CA GLU A 39 -8.89 4.82 9.36
C GLU A 39 -9.20 4.50 7.89
N VAL A 40 -8.20 4.07 7.11
CA VAL A 40 -8.35 3.80 5.67
C VAL A 40 -8.17 2.33 5.29
N LYS A 41 -8.01 1.42 6.26
CA LYS A 41 -7.79 -0.01 6.02
C LYS A 41 -8.81 -0.62 5.04
N GLU A 42 -10.11 -0.40 5.26
CA GLU A 42 -11.14 -0.93 4.37
C GLU A 42 -11.10 -0.29 2.97
N ALA A 43 -10.78 1.01 2.90
CA ALA A 43 -10.63 1.73 1.64
C ALA A 43 -9.43 1.23 0.83
N VAL A 44 -8.31 0.89 1.49
CA VAL A 44 -7.12 0.27 0.89
C VAL A 44 -7.49 -1.06 0.23
N PHE A 45 -8.17 -1.97 0.94
CA PHE A 45 -8.58 -3.25 0.36
C PHE A 45 -9.60 -3.08 -0.76
N ARG A 46 -10.54 -2.12 -0.60
CA ARG A 46 -11.50 -1.79 -1.65
C ARG A 46 -10.79 -1.28 -2.91
N PHE A 47 -9.82 -0.40 -2.75
CA PHE A 47 -9.01 0.14 -3.83
C PHE A 47 -8.26 -0.97 -4.55
N TYR A 48 -7.54 -1.82 -3.80
CA TYR A 48 -6.81 -2.95 -4.38
C TYR A 48 -7.71 -3.89 -5.20
N ALA A 49 -8.93 -4.17 -4.72
CA ALA A 49 -9.87 -5.06 -5.39
C ALA A 49 -10.55 -4.44 -6.63
N LYS A 50 -10.50 -3.12 -6.80
CA LYS A 50 -11.25 -2.41 -7.85
C LYS A 50 -10.39 -1.65 -8.85
N ASP A 51 -9.17 -1.29 -8.48
CA ASP A 51 -8.28 -0.59 -9.36
C ASP A 51 -7.70 -1.53 -10.43
N HIS A 52 -7.72 -1.08 -11.67
CA HIS A 52 -7.19 -1.82 -12.82
C HIS A 52 -5.73 -1.48 -13.10
N ASN A 53 -5.21 -0.38 -12.54
CA ASN A 53 -3.79 -0.08 -12.63
C ASN A 53 -2.99 -1.01 -11.69
N PHE A 54 -2.20 -1.90 -12.29
CA PHE A 54 -1.47 -2.95 -11.60
C PHE A 54 -0.42 -2.42 -10.62
N GLU A 55 0.41 -1.48 -11.06
CA GLU A 55 1.45 -0.87 -10.23
C GLU A 55 0.84 -0.08 -9.07
N ARG A 56 -0.15 0.78 -9.37
CA ARG A 56 -0.79 1.65 -8.38
C ARG A 56 -1.45 0.85 -7.26
N LYS A 57 -2.19 -0.21 -7.59
CA LYS A 57 -2.87 -1.04 -6.59
C LYS A 57 -1.90 -1.81 -5.70
N LEU A 58 -0.81 -2.34 -6.27
CA LEU A 58 0.19 -3.10 -5.52
C LEU A 58 1.02 -2.20 -4.62
N ASN A 59 1.50 -1.07 -5.13
CA ASN A 59 2.23 -0.09 -4.32
C ASN A 59 1.39 0.39 -3.13
N LEU A 60 0.12 0.69 -3.36
CA LEU A 60 -0.75 1.18 -2.28
C LEU A 60 -0.98 0.13 -1.19
N LEU A 61 -1.26 -1.13 -1.56
CA LEU A 61 -1.46 -2.20 -0.58
C LEU A 61 -0.15 -2.63 0.10
N GLY A 62 0.96 -2.73 -0.64
CA GLY A 62 2.26 -3.06 -0.08
C GLY A 62 2.74 -1.98 0.89
N THR A 63 2.62 -0.69 0.53
CA THR A 63 2.91 0.43 1.44
C THR A 63 2.08 0.34 2.71
N PHE A 64 0.79 0.01 2.60
CA PHE A 64 -0.06 -0.18 3.78
C PHE A 64 0.52 -1.23 4.71
N TYR A 65 0.81 -2.43 4.20
CA TYR A 65 1.37 -3.52 4.99
C TYR A 65 2.71 -3.18 5.65
N ILE A 66 3.63 -2.57 4.90
CA ILE A 66 4.93 -2.10 5.42
C ILE A 66 4.72 -1.11 6.57
N LYS A 67 3.91 -0.07 6.36
CA LYS A 67 3.72 1.00 7.36
C LYS A 67 2.86 0.59 8.55
N THR A 68 2.07 -0.49 8.43
CA THR A 68 1.34 -1.09 9.56
C THR A 68 2.10 -2.18 10.29
N GLY A 69 3.35 -2.46 9.92
CA GLY A 69 4.20 -3.45 10.60
C GLY A 69 3.82 -4.89 10.29
N THR A 70 3.37 -5.17 9.07
CA THR A 70 3.11 -6.52 8.56
C THR A 70 3.87 -6.74 7.24
N PRO A 71 5.20 -6.53 7.20
CA PRO A 71 6.00 -6.62 5.97
C PRO A 71 5.92 -8.00 5.29
N GLU A 72 5.65 -9.07 6.02
CA GLU A 72 5.47 -10.42 5.46
C GLU A 72 4.28 -10.49 4.51
N GLN A 73 3.20 -9.74 4.80
CA GLN A 73 2.05 -9.62 3.91
C GLN A 73 2.39 -8.82 2.65
N ALA A 74 3.30 -7.84 2.74
CA ALA A 74 3.80 -7.13 1.57
C ALA A 74 4.67 -8.05 0.70
N ILE A 75 5.56 -8.83 1.31
CA ILE A 75 6.38 -9.83 0.60
C ILE A 75 5.49 -10.81 -0.15
N GLU A 76 4.52 -11.43 0.53
CA GLU A 76 3.59 -12.38 -0.10
C GLU A 76 2.82 -11.72 -1.26
N LEU A 77 2.36 -10.48 -1.08
CA LEU A 77 1.69 -9.73 -2.13
C LEU A 77 2.58 -9.57 -3.36
N TYR A 78 3.83 -9.16 -3.18
CA TYR A 78 4.76 -8.95 -4.30
C TYR A 78 5.17 -10.26 -4.97
N GLU A 79 5.55 -11.29 -4.21
CA GLU A 79 5.93 -12.60 -4.75
C GLU A 79 4.81 -13.25 -5.59
N ARG A 80 3.55 -13.05 -5.21
CA ARG A 80 2.41 -13.64 -5.93
C ARG A 80 2.03 -12.90 -7.20
N ASN A 81 2.45 -11.65 -7.37
CA ASN A 81 2.00 -10.79 -8.47
C ASN A 81 3.12 -10.37 -9.42
N LEU A 82 4.35 -10.18 -8.92
CA LEU A 82 5.47 -9.69 -9.71
C LEU A 82 6.12 -10.80 -10.54
N ASN A 83 6.55 -10.43 -11.73
CA ASN A 83 7.37 -11.23 -12.63
C ASN A 83 8.23 -10.29 -13.50
N SER A 84 9.06 -10.87 -14.38
CA SER A 84 9.97 -10.11 -15.24
C SER A 84 9.30 -9.16 -16.24
N GLU A 85 8.01 -9.30 -16.51
CA GLU A 85 7.29 -8.48 -17.50
C GLU A 85 6.57 -7.27 -16.88
N ASN A 86 6.28 -7.32 -15.57
CA ASN A 86 5.44 -6.33 -14.90
C ASN A 86 6.12 -5.62 -13.71
N MET A 87 7.41 -5.90 -13.50
CA MET A 87 8.19 -5.25 -12.47
C MET A 87 8.48 -3.79 -12.85
N THR A 88 8.32 -2.89 -11.90
CA THR A 88 8.71 -1.48 -12.04
C THR A 88 9.64 -1.11 -10.89
N GLU A 89 10.45 -0.07 -11.09
CA GLU A 89 11.34 0.44 -10.04
C GLU A 89 10.62 0.71 -8.73
N SER A 90 9.42 1.32 -8.78
CA SER A 90 8.63 1.60 -7.58
C SER A 90 8.18 0.33 -6.84
N LEU A 91 7.84 -0.74 -7.59
CA LEU A 91 7.46 -2.03 -7.00
C LEU A 91 8.69 -2.74 -6.41
N CYS A 92 9.84 -2.69 -7.11
CA CYS A 92 11.12 -3.20 -6.61
C CYS A 92 11.53 -2.55 -5.30
N ILE A 93 11.47 -1.21 -5.20
CA ILE A 93 11.83 -0.47 -3.99
C ILE A 93 10.92 -0.86 -2.83
N SER A 94 9.61 -0.91 -3.06
CA SER A 94 8.64 -1.26 -2.01
C SER A 94 8.82 -2.73 -1.57
N TYR A 95 9.13 -3.62 -2.51
CA TYR A 95 9.41 -5.02 -2.21
C TYR A 95 10.72 -5.18 -1.43
N ALA A 96 11.77 -4.48 -1.82
CA ALA A 96 13.05 -4.45 -1.09
C ALA A 96 12.87 -3.92 0.33
N GLU A 97 12.11 -2.84 0.54
CA GLU A 97 11.81 -2.30 1.88
C GLU A 97 11.14 -3.36 2.77
N ALA A 98 10.18 -4.11 2.23
CA ALA A 98 9.53 -5.20 2.97
C ALA A 98 10.50 -6.34 3.32
N LEU A 99 11.40 -6.70 2.40
CA LEU A 99 12.43 -7.73 2.61
C LEU A 99 13.46 -7.30 3.66
N GLU A 100 13.91 -6.04 3.64
CA GLU A 100 14.84 -5.50 4.62
C GLU A 100 14.26 -5.49 6.04
N MET A 101 12.97 -5.18 6.19
CA MET A 101 12.28 -5.26 7.49
C MET A 101 12.25 -6.68 8.06
N GLU A 102 12.31 -7.69 7.20
CA GLU A 102 12.39 -9.11 7.55
C GLU A 102 13.83 -9.65 7.55
N GLU A 103 14.84 -8.77 7.51
CA GLU A 103 16.26 -9.10 7.49
C GLU A 103 16.70 -9.97 6.28
N LYS A 104 15.92 -9.98 5.20
CA LYS A 104 16.18 -10.72 3.95
C LYS A 104 17.02 -9.89 2.97
N TYR A 105 18.20 -9.46 3.41
CA TYR A 105 19.02 -8.49 2.68
C TYR A 105 19.51 -8.98 1.31
N SER A 106 19.78 -10.28 1.16
CA SER A 106 20.22 -10.85 -0.13
C SER A 106 19.12 -10.80 -1.18
N GLU A 107 17.89 -11.08 -0.77
CA GLU A 107 16.70 -10.97 -1.61
C GLU A 107 16.37 -9.52 -1.92
N ALA A 108 16.52 -8.62 -0.94
CA ALA A 108 16.29 -7.18 -1.13
C ALA A 108 17.26 -6.58 -2.15
N GLU A 109 18.54 -6.94 -2.08
CA GLU A 109 19.52 -6.49 -3.07
C GLU A 109 19.15 -6.98 -4.48
N LYS A 110 18.78 -8.25 -4.62
CA LYS A 110 18.37 -8.81 -5.92
C LYS A 110 17.17 -8.09 -6.50
N SER A 111 16.15 -7.80 -5.70
CA SER A 111 14.90 -7.21 -6.19
C SER A 111 15.09 -5.81 -6.78
N ILE A 112 16.06 -5.03 -6.30
CA ILE A 112 16.41 -3.70 -6.84
C ILE A 112 17.00 -3.82 -8.26
N TRP A 113 17.74 -4.88 -8.57
CA TRP A 113 18.40 -5.06 -9.87
C TRP A 113 17.55 -5.79 -10.91
N MET A 114 16.27 -6.07 -10.63
CA MET A 114 15.39 -6.91 -11.46
C MET A 114 14.51 -6.14 -12.46
N HIS A 115 14.58 -4.81 -12.51
CA HIS A 115 13.76 -3.97 -13.40
C HIS A 115 14.49 -3.50 -14.67
#